data_AF-A0A973XKI1-F1
#
_entry.id   AF-A0A973XKI1-F1
#
_cell.length_a   1.000
_cell.length_b   1.000
_cell.length_c   1.000
_cell.angle_alpha   90.00
_cell.angle_beta   90.00
_cell.angle_gamma   90.00
#
_symmetry.space_group_name_H-M   'P 1'
#
loop_
_entity.id
_entity.type
_entity.pdbx_description
1 polymer ?
#
loop_
_entity_poly.entity_id
_entity_poly.type
_entity_poly.pdbx_seq_one_letter_code
_entity_poly.pdbx_strand_id
1 'polypeptide(L)'
;MTRTRRITVVIAVLAATGTAIAALATTWTKPSEYDALSLRVMQLHVAERFDQAVPLAEYVVALARAQDGEDSPRYAKALSSLAELHIATAHPDRAEPLATSALAVTERRSGAEAEETADAVILAGRAQLAQKHFPEAEQLLGRARAIYAKADPADRVGAATAGRWLADVYAATSRVDEAAALYEQNVAAQQAKWGPDSTMVGFALQRLVDLYAENGRYAEAEAAARQRLAISEKASTASGDKVGLALSLVHLADVVAIQRPVDAEPIARRAVDLAEQADQARLRDMVLADALASLAHICDAVGQTDEAASLAARAASLRKQTAR
;
A
#
# COMPACT_ATOMS: atom_id res chain seq x y z
N MET A 1 28.29 18.52 -43.62
CA MET A 1 29.28 19.62 -43.44
C MET A 1 28.50 20.90 -43.68
N THR A 2 28.26 21.86 -42.79
CA THR A 2 28.77 22.37 -41.50
C THR A 2 27.63 23.23 -40.90
N ARG A 3 27.18 23.02 -39.64
CA ARG A 3 27.48 23.82 -38.41
C ARG A 3 27.16 25.33 -38.56
N THR A 4 26.43 26.08 -37.70
CA THR A 4 26.02 25.94 -36.28
C THR A 4 24.96 27.01 -35.91
N ARG A 5 24.08 26.64 -34.96
CA ARG A 5 23.15 27.39 -34.08
C ARG A 5 23.45 28.85 -33.71
N ARG A 6 22.38 29.67 -33.56
CA ARG A 6 21.83 30.19 -32.28
C ARG A 6 20.60 31.08 -32.56
N ILE A 7 19.41 30.67 -32.12
CA ILE A 7 18.20 31.50 -32.15
C ILE A 7 18.09 32.19 -30.79
N THR A 8 18.21 33.51 -30.82
CA THR A 8 17.90 34.43 -29.73
C THR A 8 16.39 34.66 -29.73
N VAL A 9 15.66 34.27 -28.68
CA VAL A 9 14.27 34.70 -28.49
C VAL A 9 14.24 35.81 -27.46
N VAL A 10 13.82 36.97 -27.95
CA VAL A 10 13.52 38.22 -27.26
C VAL A 10 12.18 38.07 -26.53
N ILE A 11 12.10 38.44 -25.25
CA ILE A 11 10.84 38.85 -24.63
C ILE A 11 11.03 40.28 -24.12
N ALA A 12 10.28 41.19 -24.74
CA ALA A 12 10.32 42.63 -24.55
C ALA A 12 9.55 43.06 -23.30
N VAL A 13 10.07 44.10 -22.65
CA VAL A 13 9.50 44.83 -21.52
C VAL A 13 8.49 45.86 -22.04
N LEU A 14 7.32 45.97 -21.40
CA LEU A 14 6.54 47.20 -21.35
C LEU A 14 6.14 47.50 -19.90
N ALA A 15 6.60 48.64 -19.41
CA ALA A 15 6.33 49.21 -18.11
C ALA A 15 5.14 50.18 -18.17
N ALA A 16 4.27 50.16 -17.16
CA ALA A 16 3.72 51.34 -16.45
C ALA A 16 2.37 51.05 -15.76
N THR A 17 2.42 50.50 -14.55
CA THR A 17 1.63 50.85 -13.35
C THR A 17 2.12 49.91 -12.26
N GLY A 18 3.20 50.34 -11.61
CA GLY A 18 3.86 49.60 -10.54
C GLY A 18 2.96 49.54 -9.31
N THR A 19 2.70 48.33 -8.82
CA THR A 19 2.55 47.90 -7.38
C THR A 19 1.83 46.55 -7.21
N ALA A 20 1.72 45.67 -8.22
CA ALA A 20 1.04 44.38 -7.99
C ALA A 20 1.51 43.15 -8.81
N ILE A 21 2.77 43.10 -9.29
CA ILE A 21 3.29 41.87 -9.95
C ILE A 21 4.57 41.34 -9.27
N ALA A 22 5.04 41.97 -8.18
CA ALA A 22 6.19 41.50 -7.41
C ALA A 22 5.85 40.54 -6.26
N ALA A 23 4.60 40.07 -6.13
CA ALA A 23 4.15 39.29 -4.97
C ALA A 23 3.78 37.81 -5.26
N LEU A 24 3.98 37.30 -6.48
CA LEU A 24 3.72 35.89 -6.81
C LEU A 24 4.85 35.22 -7.60
N ALA A 25 6.08 35.70 -7.45
CA ALA A 25 7.22 34.80 -7.59
C ALA A 25 7.30 33.99 -6.28
N THR A 26 6.43 32.98 -6.15
CA THR A 26 6.66 31.89 -5.19
C THR A 26 8.11 31.46 -5.38
N THR A 27 8.95 31.74 -4.39
CA THR A 27 10.36 31.40 -4.41
C THR A 27 10.47 29.90 -4.63
N TRP A 28 10.83 29.50 -5.85
CA TRP A 28 11.28 28.14 -6.12
C TRP A 28 12.61 27.98 -5.40
N THR A 29 12.56 27.73 -4.08
CA THR A 29 13.71 27.34 -3.30
C THR A 29 14.06 25.92 -3.68
N LYS A 30 15.27 25.73 -4.19
CA LYS A 30 15.81 24.40 -4.48
C LYS A 30 15.59 23.50 -3.25
N PRO A 31 15.05 22.28 -3.40
CA PRO A 31 14.82 21.38 -2.26
C PRO A 31 16.11 21.22 -1.44
N SER A 32 15.98 21.19 -0.11
CA SER A 32 17.14 20.89 0.74
C SER A 32 17.68 19.50 0.42
N GLU A 33 18.95 19.23 0.78
CA GLU A 33 19.52 17.89 0.62
C GLU A 33 18.64 16.84 1.31
N TYR A 34 18.18 17.13 2.54
CA TYR A 34 17.23 16.30 3.27
C TYR A 34 15.96 16.00 2.46
N ASP A 35 15.34 17.03 1.85
CA ASP A 35 14.07 16.84 1.11
C ASP A 35 14.29 16.00 -0.15
N ALA A 36 15.39 16.24 -0.87
CA ALA A 36 15.73 15.48 -2.07
C ALA A 36 16.01 14.00 -1.76
N LEU A 37 16.75 13.73 -0.68
CA LEU A 37 17.07 12.36 -0.27
C LEU A 37 15.84 11.66 0.33
N SER A 38 15.03 12.34 1.13
CA SER A 38 13.77 11.79 1.66
C SER A 38 12.81 11.41 0.54
N LEU A 39 12.67 12.27 -0.49
CA LEU A 39 11.90 11.95 -1.68
C LEU A 39 12.47 10.71 -2.39
N ARG A 40 13.79 10.61 -2.48
CA ARG A 40 14.45 9.45 -3.11
C ARG A 40 14.22 8.16 -2.31
N VAL A 41 14.25 8.21 -0.99
CA VAL A 41 13.87 7.08 -0.12
C VAL A 41 12.46 6.61 -0.45
N MET A 42 11.49 7.53 -0.50
CA MET A 42 10.10 7.19 -0.83
C MET A 42 9.97 6.59 -2.23
N GLN A 43 10.68 7.11 -3.23
CA GLN A 43 10.69 6.55 -4.58
C GLN A 43 11.27 5.13 -4.62
N LEU A 44 12.35 4.88 -3.87
CA LEU A 44 12.96 3.55 -3.78
C LEU A 44 12.05 2.58 -3.02
N HIS A 45 11.36 3.06 -1.98
CA HIS A 45 10.36 2.29 -1.25
C HIS A 45 9.21 1.86 -2.17
N VAL A 46 8.61 2.80 -2.91
CA VAL A 46 7.53 2.52 -3.88
C VAL A 46 8.01 1.60 -5.01
N ALA A 47 9.28 1.69 -5.40
CA ALA A 47 9.89 0.80 -6.40
C ALA A 47 10.34 -0.55 -5.83
N GLU A 48 10.08 -0.83 -4.53
CA GLU A 48 10.52 -2.03 -3.80
C GLU A 48 12.04 -2.29 -3.86
N ARG A 49 12.84 -1.23 -4.09
CA ARG A 49 14.30 -1.28 -4.10
C ARG A 49 14.85 -1.09 -2.69
N PHE A 50 14.48 -2.01 -1.80
CA PHE A 50 14.78 -1.92 -0.37
C PHE A 50 16.29 -1.99 -0.07
N ASP A 51 17.04 -2.69 -0.92
CA ASP A 51 18.51 -2.74 -0.93
C ASP A 51 19.16 -1.35 -0.98
N GLN A 52 18.49 -0.41 -1.64
CA GLN A 52 18.94 0.98 -1.77
C GLN A 52 18.19 1.93 -0.84
N ALA A 53 16.92 1.66 -0.56
CA ALA A 53 16.09 2.52 0.28
C ALA A 53 16.58 2.55 1.73
N VAL A 54 16.89 1.39 2.31
CA VAL A 54 17.30 1.26 3.72
C VAL A 54 18.59 2.04 4.03
N PRO A 55 19.73 1.80 3.35
CA PRO A 55 20.96 2.54 3.66
C PRO A 55 20.82 4.04 3.39
N LEU A 56 20.00 4.43 2.41
CA LEU A 56 19.71 5.85 2.18
C LEU A 56 18.87 6.45 3.31
N ALA A 57 17.87 5.74 3.82
CA ALA A 57 17.05 6.18 4.94
C ALA A 57 17.88 6.30 6.23
N GLU A 58 18.79 5.36 6.50
CA GLU A 58 19.77 5.46 7.60
C GLU A 58 20.61 6.75 7.49
N TYR A 59 21.10 7.06 6.28
CA TYR A 59 21.82 8.31 6.02
C TYR A 59 20.93 9.54 6.26
N VAL A 60 19.67 9.54 5.82
CA VAL A 60 18.73 10.65 6.06
C VAL A 60 18.46 10.85 7.56
N VAL A 61 18.35 9.77 8.34
CA VAL A 61 18.22 9.84 9.81
C VAL A 61 19.46 10.50 10.44
N ALA A 62 20.66 10.08 10.03
CA ALA A 62 21.91 10.67 10.53
C ALA A 62 22.05 12.14 10.13
N LEU A 63 21.67 12.49 8.90
CA LEU A 63 21.67 13.86 8.39
C LEU A 63 20.72 14.76 9.18
N ALA A 64 19.49 14.33 9.39
CA ALA A 64 18.50 15.08 10.17
C ALA A 64 18.94 15.27 11.62
N ARG A 65 19.53 14.23 12.24
CA ARG A 65 20.09 14.32 13.59
C ARG A 65 21.19 15.38 13.68
N ALA A 66 22.09 15.42 12.70
CA ALA A 66 23.23 16.33 12.69
C ALA A 66 22.84 17.79 12.36
N GLN A 67 21.88 17.99 11.46
CA GLN A 67 21.49 19.33 11.00
C GLN A 67 20.44 19.99 11.88
N ASP A 68 19.44 19.22 12.31
CA ASP A 68 18.22 19.74 12.95
C ASP A 68 18.10 19.32 14.42
N GLY A 69 18.86 18.31 14.86
CA GLY A 69 18.80 17.77 16.22
C GLY A 69 17.70 16.72 16.43
N GLU A 70 17.79 15.99 17.54
CA GLU A 70 16.91 14.85 17.86
C GLU A 70 15.48 15.23 18.24
N ASP A 71 15.23 16.51 18.54
CA ASP A 71 13.89 16.99 18.85
C ASP A 71 13.21 17.65 17.66
N SER A 72 13.72 17.47 16.43
CA SER A 72 13.19 18.11 15.23
C SER A 72 12.10 17.27 14.53
N PRO A 73 11.14 17.90 13.81
CA PRO A 73 10.16 17.18 13.00
C PRO A 73 10.80 16.36 11.88
N ARG A 74 11.93 16.85 11.33
CA ARG A 74 12.68 16.16 10.28
C ARG A 74 13.31 14.88 10.81
N TYR A 75 13.88 14.91 12.01
CA TYR A 75 14.41 13.70 12.63
C TYR A 75 13.31 12.66 12.90
N ALA A 76 12.16 13.08 13.45
CA ALA A 76 11.01 12.20 13.66
C ALA A 76 10.52 11.58 12.34
N LYS A 77 10.38 12.39 11.27
CA LYS A 77 9.94 11.91 9.96
C LYS A 77 10.93 10.93 9.34
N ALA A 78 12.24 11.17 9.45
CA ALA A 78 13.27 10.26 8.96
C ALA A 78 13.24 8.91 9.70
N LEU A 79 13.07 8.93 11.02
CA LEU A 79 12.88 7.72 11.83
C LEU A 79 11.64 6.95 11.38
N SER A 80 10.52 7.64 11.16
CA SER A 80 9.30 7.01 10.66
C SER A 80 9.51 6.32 9.31
N SER A 81 10.15 7.00 8.35
CA SER A 81 10.47 6.40 7.04
C SER A 81 11.35 5.15 7.14
N LEU A 82 12.36 5.17 8.03
CA LEU A 82 13.22 4.00 8.23
C LEU A 82 12.48 2.85 8.93
N ALA A 83 11.61 3.15 9.90
CA ALA A 83 10.78 2.15 10.56
C ALA A 83 9.81 1.49 9.57
N GLU A 84 9.20 2.25 8.66
CA GLU A 84 8.33 1.72 7.61
C GLU A 84 9.07 0.77 6.67
N LEU A 85 10.32 1.10 6.30
CA LEU A 85 11.16 0.22 5.51
C LEU A 85 11.50 -1.08 6.23
N HIS A 86 11.75 -1.02 7.53
CA HIS A 86 12.01 -2.23 8.33
C HIS A 86 10.75 -3.09 8.48
N ILE A 87 9.56 -2.50 8.63
CA ILE A 87 8.29 -3.26 8.58
C ILE A 87 8.14 -3.92 7.20
N ALA A 88 8.34 -3.16 6.11
CA ALA A 88 8.18 -3.67 4.74
C ALA A 88 9.17 -4.78 4.37
N THR A 89 10.34 -4.80 5.00
CA THR A 89 11.39 -5.82 4.79
C THR A 89 11.36 -6.95 5.81
N ALA A 90 10.30 -7.04 6.63
CA ALA A 90 10.13 -8.07 7.67
C ALA A 90 11.22 -8.08 8.76
N HIS A 91 11.70 -6.89 9.15
CA HIS A 91 12.62 -6.68 10.29
C HIS A 91 11.94 -5.85 11.40
N PRO A 92 10.84 -6.34 12.01
CA PRO A 92 10.05 -5.54 12.94
C PRO A 92 10.78 -5.26 14.26
N ASP A 93 11.77 -6.07 14.61
CA ASP A 93 12.72 -5.85 15.71
C ASP A 93 13.52 -4.56 15.55
N ARG A 94 13.87 -4.20 14.30
CA ARG A 94 14.54 -2.93 13.98
C ARG A 94 13.57 -1.77 13.86
N ALA A 95 12.32 -2.03 13.47
CA ALA A 95 11.31 -0.99 13.30
C ALA A 95 10.80 -0.42 14.62
N GLU A 96 10.61 -1.26 15.64
CA GLU A 96 10.04 -0.85 16.93
C GLU A 96 10.80 0.30 17.62
N PRO A 97 12.14 0.24 17.83
CA PRO A 97 12.85 1.32 18.51
C PRO A 97 12.79 2.63 17.71
N LEU A 98 12.76 2.54 16.37
CA LEU A 98 12.65 3.71 15.49
C LEU A 98 11.25 4.34 15.56
N ALA A 99 10.19 3.53 15.47
CA ALA A 99 8.81 4.00 15.58
C ALA A 99 8.51 4.60 16.96
N THR A 100 9.02 3.97 18.02
CA THR A 100 8.91 4.48 19.40
C THR A 100 9.62 5.81 19.57
N SER A 101 10.84 5.94 19.01
CA SER A 101 11.60 7.19 19.05
C SER A 101 10.90 8.31 18.26
N ALA A 102 10.39 8.00 17.07
CA ALA A 102 9.61 8.94 16.25
C ALA A 102 8.36 9.43 16.99
N LEU A 103 7.60 8.51 17.61
CA LEU A 103 6.44 8.84 18.43
C LEU A 103 6.81 9.75 19.60
N ALA A 104 7.86 9.42 20.35
CA ALA A 104 8.29 10.24 21.50
C ALA A 104 8.70 11.67 21.10
N VAL A 105 9.36 11.84 19.94
CA VAL A 105 9.69 13.17 19.41
C VAL A 105 8.43 13.92 19.03
N THR A 106 7.52 13.29 18.29
CA THR A 106 6.26 13.93 17.86
C THR A 106 5.39 14.33 19.05
N GLU A 107 5.27 13.47 20.07
CA GLU A 107 4.51 13.76 21.29
C GLU A 107 5.05 14.94 22.08
N ARG A 108 6.38 15.07 22.21
CA ARG A 108 6.98 16.22 22.89
C ARG A 108 6.70 17.54 22.18
N ARG A 109 6.62 17.51 20.84
CA ARG A 109 6.47 18.70 20.02
C ARG A 109 5.02 19.13 19.84
N SER A 110 4.14 18.18 19.54
CA SER A 110 2.75 18.44 19.17
C SER A 110 1.77 18.13 20.30
N GLY A 111 2.16 17.29 21.26
CA GLY A 111 1.30 16.79 22.32
C GLY A 111 0.73 15.39 22.03
N ALA A 112 0.41 14.65 23.09
CA ALA A 112 0.01 13.24 22.99
C ALA A 112 -1.36 13.01 22.33
N GLU A 113 -2.23 14.03 22.30
CA GLU A 113 -3.58 13.96 21.69
C GLU A 113 -3.70 14.77 20.40
N ALA A 114 -2.60 15.35 19.90
CA ALA A 114 -2.63 16.09 18.64
C ALA A 114 -2.80 15.15 17.44
N GLU A 115 -3.49 15.63 16.40
CA GLU A 115 -3.74 14.85 15.18
C GLU A 115 -2.42 14.42 14.50
N GLU A 116 -1.41 15.28 14.51
CA GLU A 116 -0.08 15.00 13.94
C GLU A 116 0.62 13.83 14.66
N THR A 117 0.21 13.51 15.88
CA THR A 117 0.73 12.37 16.65
C THR A 117 0.08 11.05 16.21
N ALA A 118 -1.09 11.06 15.57
CA ALA A 118 -1.83 9.85 15.22
C ALA A 118 -1.07 8.94 14.23
N ASP A 119 -0.41 9.50 13.22
CA ASP A 119 0.39 8.73 12.26
C ASP A 119 1.58 8.02 12.94
N ALA A 120 2.24 8.70 13.88
CA ALA A 120 3.34 8.10 14.65
C ALA A 120 2.83 7.00 15.58
N VAL A 121 1.64 7.16 16.17
CA VAL A 121 0.98 6.12 16.97
C VAL A 121 0.59 4.92 16.10
N ILE A 122 0.06 5.14 14.89
CA ILE A 122 -0.21 4.06 13.93
C ILE A 122 1.07 3.29 13.61
N LEU A 123 2.17 3.99 13.32
CA LEU A 123 3.44 3.35 12.99
C LEU A 123 3.98 2.50 14.14
N ALA A 124 3.92 2.99 15.38
CA ALA A 124 4.28 2.23 16.57
C ALA A 124 3.37 0.98 16.72
N GLY A 125 2.05 1.15 16.55
CA GLY A 125 1.10 0.03 16.58
C GLY A 125 1.36 -1.03 15.51
N ARG A 126 1.70 -0.60 14.29
CA ARG A 126 2.10 -1.49 13.19
C ARG A 126 3.39 -2.26 13.50
N ALA A 127 4.38 -1.60 14.11
CA ALA A 127 5.62 -2.27 14.52
C ALA A 127 5.34 -3.35 15.58
N GLN A 128 4.49 -3.08 16.57
CA GLN A 128 4.06 -4.07 17.56
C GLN A 128 3.27 -5.22 16.94
N LEU A 129 2.34 -4.93 16.03
CA LEU A 129 1.59 -5.94 15.29
C LEU A 129 2.54 -6.87 14.50
N ALA A 130 3.54 -6.31 13.82
CA ALA A 130 4.52 -7.10 13.07
C ALA A 130 5.40 -7.99 13.97
N GLN A 131 5.59 -7.62 15.24
CA GLN A 131 6.21 -8.47 16.27
C GLN A 131 5.23 -9.43 16.98
N LYS A 132 3.95 -9.40 16.62
CA LYS A 132 2.87 -10.17 17.27
C LYS A 132 2.64 -9.80 18.74
N HIS A 133 3.04 -8.60 19.15
CA HIS A 133 2.69 -8.00 20.44
C HIS A 133 1.28 -7.39 20.34
N PHE A 134 0.27 -8.28 20.27
CA PHE A 134 -1.11 -7.88 19.96
C PHE A 134 -1.75 -6.93 20.98
N PRO A 135 -1.59 -7.11 22.31
CA PRO A 135 -2.16 -6.18 23.28
C PRO A 135 -1.65 -4.74 23.14
N GLU A 136 -0.34 -4.59 22.92
CA GLU A 136 0.32 -3.30 22.72
C GLU A 136 -0.12 -2.66 21.39
N ALA A 137 -0.21 -3.48 20.33
CA ALA A 137 -0.72 -3.03 19.04
C ALA A 137 -2.19 -2.55 19.13
N GLU A 138 -3.06 -3.31 19.79
CA GLU A 138 -4.46 -2.96 20.02
C GLU A 138 -4.58 -1.62 20.77
N GLN A 139 -3.81 -1.45 21.85
CA GLN A 139 -3.80 -0.21 22.62
C GLN A 139 -3.38 0.99 21.78
N LEU A 140 -2.27 0.88 21.03
CA LEU A 140 -1.75 1.97 20.20
C LEU A 140 -2.73 2.32 19.08
N LEU A 141 -3.24 1.32 18.35
CA LEU A 141 -4.14 1.55 17.22
C LEU A 141 -5.52 2.07 17.67
N GLY A 142 -6.01 1.60 18.83
CA GLY A 142 -7.18 2.17 19.49
C GLY A 142 -6.98 3.64 19.88
N ARG A 143 -5.79 3.99 20.40
CA ARG A 143 -5.42 5.37 20.71
C ARG A 143 -5.38 6.24 19.47
N ALA A 144 -4.73 5.82 18.38
CA ALA A 144 -4.70 6.58 17.13
C ALA A 144 -6.11 6.85 16.59
N ARG A 145 -7.00 5.85 16.67
CA ARG A 145 -8.40 6.01 16.26
C ARG A 145 -9.15 7.02 17.13
N ALA A 146 -8.88 7.04 18.44
CA ALA A 146 -9.46 8.01 19.37
C ALA A 146 -8.94 9.44 19.12
N ILE A 147 -7.67 9.60 18.71
CA ILE A 147 -7.11 10.90 18.31
C ILE A 147 -7.86 11.43 17.08
N TYR A 148 -7.96 10.65 16.00
CA TYR A 148 -8.70 11.07 14.81
C TYR A 148 -10.19 11.32 15.06
N ALA A 149 -10.82 10.55 15.95
CA ALA A 149 -12.23 10.77 16.29
C ALA A 149 -12.48 12.14 16.95
N LYS A 150 -11.46 12.76 17.55
CA LYS A 150 -11.54 14.10 18.16
C LYS A 150 -11.19 15.23 17.18
N ALA A 151 -10.49 14.96 16.08
CA ALA A 151 -9.83 15.96 15.24
C ALA A 151 -10.78 16.73 14.30
N ASP A 152 -11.61 16.07 13.49
CA ASP A 152 -12.70 16.67 12.69
C ASP A 152 -13.52 15.52 12.05
N PRO A 153 -14.84 15.65 11.77
CA PRO A 153 -15.55 14.78 10.83
C PRO A 153 -14.85 14.50 9.49
N ALA A 154 -14.00 15.42 9.01
CA ALA A 154 -13.18 15.27 7.80
C ALA A 154 -12.10 14.17 7.91
N ASP A 155 -11.69 13.78 9.13
CA ASP A 155 -10.59 12.82 9.35
C ASP A 155 -11.04 11.37 9.41
N ARG A 156 -12.24 11.10 8.88
CA ARG A 156 -12.80 9.75 8.73
C ARG A 156 -11.83 8.78 8.06
N VAL A 157 -10.94 9.29 7.20
CA VAL A 157 -9.94 8.49 6.47
C VAL A 157 -8.76 8.11 7.36
N GLY A 158 -8.30 9.01 8.23
CA GLY A 158 -7.29 8.72 9.25
C GLY A 158 -7.82 7.70 10.24
N ALA A 159 -9.03 7.92 10.76
CA ALA A 159 -9.73 6.98 11.64
C ALA A 159 -9.93 5.61 10.98
N ALA A 160 -10.31 5.57 9.70
CA ALA A 160 -10.43 4.33 8.93
C ALA A 160 -9.09 3.63 8.70
N THR A 161 -7.99 4.38 8.61
CA THR A 161 -6.63 3.81 8.46
C THR A 161 -6.19 3.17 9.77
N ALA A 162 -6.34 3.85 10.91
CA ALA A 162 -6.12 3.25 12.22
C ALA A 162 -7.03 2.03 12.46
N GLY A 163 -8.31 2.15 12.08
CA GLY A 163 -9.30 1.07 12.18
C GLY A 163 -8.92 -0.16 11.36
N ARG A 164 -8.38 0.00 10.15
CA ARG A 164 -7.88 -1.11 9.34
C ARG A 164 -6.75 -1.87 10.06
N TRP A 165 -5.76 -1.17 10.59
CA TRP A 165 -4.66 -1.84 11.31
C TRP A 165 -5.16 -2.53 12.58
N LEU A 166 -6.14 -1.94 13.28
CA LEU A 166 -6.76 -2.59 14.43
C LEU A 166 -7.56 -3.83 14.02
N ALA A 167 -8.19 -3.80 12.84
CA ALA A 167 -8.83 -4.99 12.26
C ALA A 167 -7.81 -6.10 11.98
N ASP A 168 -6.59 -5.76 11.53
CA ASP A 168 -5.50 -6.74 11.37
C ASP A 168 -5.13 -7.39 12.71
N VAL A 169 -5.12 -6.63 13.82
CA VAL A 169 -4.92 -7.18 15.18
C VAL A 169 -6.05 -8.14 15.56
N TYR A 170 -7.29 -7.75 15.32
CA TYR A 170 -8.47 -8.58 15.62
C TYR A 170 -8.49 -9.86 14.77
N ALA A 171 -8.13 -9.77 13.49
CA ALA A 171 -7.99 -10.94 12.62
C ALA A 171 -6.93 -11.90 13.17
N ALA A 172 -5.75 -11.39 13.55
CA ALA A 172 -4.67 -12.20 14.10
C ALA A 172 -4.97 -12.83 15.48
N THR A 173 -5.95 -12.27 16.20
CA THR A 173 -6.42 -12.76 17.51
C THR A 173 -7.77 -13.48 17.43
N SER A 174 -8.19 -13.88 16.21
CA SER A 174 -9.42 -14.63 15.93
C SER A 174 -10.72 -13.92 16.35
N ARG A 175 -10.71 -12.61 16.49
CA ARG A 175 -11.88 -11.75 16.74
C ARG A 175 -12.52 -11.33 15.41
N VAL A 176 -13.04 -12.33 14.68
CA VAL A 176 -13.45 -12.20 13.27
C VAL A 176 -14.51 -11.11 13.05
N ASP A 177 -15.58 -11.08 13.87
CA ASP A 177 -16.67 -10.12 13.68
C ASP A 177 -16.24 -8.68 13.94
N GLU A 178 -15.34 -8.48 14.91
CA GLU A 178 -14.78 -7.16 15.21
C GLU A 178 -13.83 -6.69 14.11
N ALA A 179 -13.04 -7.59 13.54
CA ALA A 179 -12.20 -7.31 12.37
C ALA A 179 -13.06 -6.93 11.15
N ALA A 180 -14.11 -7.71 10.88
CA ALA A 180 -15.03 -7.49 9.77
C ALA A 180 -15.69 -6.10 9.86
N ALA A 181 -16.23 -5.74 11.02
CA ALA A 181 -16.87 -4.44 11.23
C ALA A 181 -15.91 -3.27 10.94
N LEU A 182 -14.63 -3.39 11.31
CA LEU A 182 -13.62 -2.35 11.05
C LEU A 182 -13.17 -2.30 9.59
N TYR A 183 -13.03 -3.44 8.91
CA TYR A 183 -12.76 -3.45 7.48
C TYR A 183 -13.94 -2.90 6.66
N GLU A 184 -15.19 -3.19 7.05
CA GLU A 184 -16.39 -2.63 6.40
C GLU A 184 -16.44 -1.10 6.55
N GLN A 185 -16.12 -0.58 7.74
CA GLN A 185 -15.95 0.86 7.94
C GLN A 185 -14.85 1.45 7.05
N ASN A 186 -13.74 0.73 6.87
CA ASN A 186 -12.68 1.14 5.96
C ASN A 186 -13.16 1.18 4.50
N VAL A 187 -13.87 0.15 4.03
CA VAL A 187 -14.50 0.11 2.70
C VAL A 187 -15.41 1.34 2.51
N ALA A 188 -16.32 1.61 3.45
CA ALA A 188 -17.23 2.75 3.38
C ALA A 188 -16.49 4.10 3.34
N ALA A 189 -15.40 4.25 4.12
CA ALA A 189 -14.58 5.45 4.10
C ALA A 189 -13.85 5.65 2.76
N GLN A 190 -13.31 4.59 2.15
CA GLN A 190 -12.69 4.68 0.83
C GLN A 190 -13.71 5.00 -0.26
N GLN A 191 -14.92 4.42 -0.19
CA GLN A 191 -16.01 4.72 -1.11
C GLN A 191 -16.43 6.19 -1.03
N ALA A 192 -16.56 6.74 0.18
CA ALA A 192 -16.91 8.14 0.38
C ALA A 192 -15.83 9.10 -0.16
N LYS A 193 -14.54 8.75 -0.02
CA LYS A 193 -13.44 9.61 -0.47
C LYS A 193 -13.18 9.55 -1.97
N TRP A 194 -13.15 8.33 -2.53
CA TRP A 194 -12.66 8.09 -3.89
C TRP A 194 -13.74 7.64 -4.87
N GLY A 195 -14.97 7.45 -4.39
CA GLY A 195 -16.07 6.86 -5.15
C GLY A 195 -16.10 5.33 -5.07
N PRO A 196 -17.27 4.72 -5.36
CA PRO A 196 -17.49 3.28 -5.19
C PRO A 196 -16.68 2.40 -6.14
N ASP A 197 -16.27 2.95 -7.29
CA ASP A 197 -15.53 2.23 -8.34
C ASP A 197 -14.00 2.46 -8.26
N SER A 198 -13.51 3.01 -7.15
CA SER A 198 -12.08 3.26 -6.97
C SER A 198 -11.30 1.98 -6.62
N THR A 199 -10.08 1.86 -7.14
CA THR A 199 -9.14 0.80 -6.76
C THR A 199 -8.86 0.77 -5.26
N MET A 200 -8.97 1.91 -4.56
CA MET A 200 -8.83 1.97 -3.09
C MET A 200 -9.92 1.17 -2.36
N VAL A 201 -11.13 1.13 -2.92
CA VAL A 201 -12.23 0.30 -2.41
C VAL A 201 -11.92 -1.17 -2.67
N GLY A 202 -11.35 -1.50 -3.83
CA GLY A 202 -10.90 -2.86 -4.16
C GLY A 202 -9.85 -3.40 -3.18
N PHE A 203 -8.87 -2.59 -2.79
CA PHE A 203 -7.87 -2.97 -1.78
C PHE A 203 -8.49 -3.17 -0.38
N ALA A 204 -9.46 -2.34 -0.01
CA ALA A 204 -10.18 -2.49 1.26
C ALA A 204 -11.03 -3.77 1.27
N LEU A 205 -11.74 -4.06 0.18
CA LEU A 205 -12.52 -5.30 0.02
C LEU A 205 -11.66 -6.55 0.10
N GLN A 206 -10.42 -6.51 -0.39
CA GLN A 206 -9.52 -7.67 -0.29
C GLN A 206 -9.28 -8.10 1.15
N ARG A 207 -9.19 -7.17 2.11
CA ARG A 207 -9.02 -7.53 3.52
C ARG A 207 -10.21 -8.31 4.08
N LEU A 208 -11.43 -8.01 3.62
CA LEU A 208 -12.63 -8.80 3.95
C LEU A 208 -12.61 -10.18 3.29
N VAL A 209 -12.16 -10.25 2.02
CA VAL A 209 -12.00 -11.54 1.32
C VAL A 209 -11.07 -12.46 2.10
N ASP A 210 -9.88 -11.97 2.46
CA ASP A 210 -8.88 -12.72 3.22
C ASP A 210 -9.44 -13.17 4.58
N LEU A 211 -10.00 -12.22 5.35
CA LEU A 211 -10.56 -12.48 6.68
C LEU A 211 -11.64 -13.56 6.62
N TYR A 212 -12.60 -13.44 5.72
CA TYR A 212 -13.71 -14.38 5.62
C TYR A 212 -13.24 -15.76 5.11
N ALA A 213 -12.34 -15.81 4.13
CA ALA A 213 -11.83 -17.07 3.61
C ALA A 213 -11.02 -17.85 4.65
N GLU A 214 -10.11 -17.19 5.37
CA GLU A 214 -9.27 -17.80 6.42
C GLU A 214 -10.10 -18.34 7.59
N ASN A 215 -11.31 -17.78 7.81
CA ASN A 215 -12.19 -18.14 8.91
C ASN A 215 -13.43 -18.95 8.48
N GLY A 216 -13.42 -19.54 7.28
CA GLY A 216 -14.48 -20.46 6.82
C GLY A 216 -15.78 -19.79 6.39
N ARG A 217 -15.84 -18.46 6.33
CA ARG A 217 -16.99 -17.65 5.90
C ARG A 217 -17.03 -17.47 4.38
N TYR A 218 -16.99 -18.58 3.65
CA TYR A 218 -16.75 -18.59 2.20
C TYR A 218 -17.80 -17.84 1.37
N ALA A 219 -19.06 -17.86 1.77
CA ALA A 219 -20.12 -17.11 1.07
C ALA A 219 -19.90 -15.59 1.14
N GLU A 220 -19.39 -15.10 2.27
CA GLU A 220 -19.13 -13.68 2.50
C GLU A 220 -17.81 -13.25 1.82
N ALA A 221 -16.80 -14.13 1.84
CA ALA A 221 -15.58 -13.96 1.06
C ALA A 221 -15.90 -13.85 -0.44
N GLU A 222 -16.75 -14.73 -0.97
CA GLU A 222 -17.15 -14.70 -2.39
C GLU A 222 -17.92 -13.43 -2.73
N ALA A 223 -18.84 -12.99 -1.87
CA ALA A 223 -19.57 -11.75 -2.06
C ALA A 223 -18.62 -10.54 -2.15
N ALA A 224 -17.64 -10.43 -1.24
CA ALA A 224 -16.63 -9.38 -1.26
C ALA A 224 -15.72 -9.48 -2.49
N ALA A 225 -15.29 -10.69 -2.89
CA ALA A 225 -14.46 -10.92 -4.06
C ALA A 225 -15.18 -10.53 -5.36
N ARG A 226 -16.49 -10.81 -5.46
CA ARG A 226 -17.32 -10.38 -6.61
C ARG A 226 -17.48 -8.86 -6.67
N GLN A 227 -17.64 -8.18 -5.54
CA GLN A 227 -17.65 -6.71 -5.52
C GLN A 227 -16.32 -6.12 -5.99
N ARG A 228 -15.19 -6.67 -5.51
CA ARG A 228 -13.85 -6.28 -5.97
C ARG A 228 -13.67 -6.54 -7.48
N LEU A 229 -14.12 -7.68 -7.99
CA LEU A 229 -14.06 -8.01 -9.41
C LEU A 229 -14.82 -6.99 -10.27
N ALA A 230 -16.03 -6.60 -9.85
CA ALA A 230 -16.83 -5.61 -10.58
C ALA A 230 -16.12 -4.24 -10.68
N ILE A 231 -15.40 -3.83 -9.63
CA ILE A 231 -14.57 -2.62 -9.65
C ILE A 231 -13.43 -2.77 -10.66
N SER A 232 -12.72 -3.90 -10.63
CA SER A 232 -11.62 -4.17 -11.57
C SER A 232 -12.10 -4.28 -13.02
N GLU A 233 -13.28 -4.81 -13.29
CA GLU A 233 -13.85 -4.88 -14.65
C GLU A 233 -14.14 -3.48 -15.20
N LYS A 234 -14.69 -2.58 -14.37
CA LYS A 234 -14.90 -1.17 -14.75
C LYS A 234 -13.57 -0.45 -14.98
N ALA A 235 -12.60 -0.63 -14.09
CA ALA A 235 -11.28 -0.04 -14.22
C ALA A 235 -10.59 -0.52 -15.51
N SER A 236 -10.62 -1.83 -15.78
CA SER A 236 -10.07 -2.43 -17.00
C SER A 236 -10.73 -1.88 -18.26
N THR A 237 -12.05 -1.68 -18.25
CA THR A 237 -12.76 -1.08 -19.38
C THR A 237 -12.33 0.37 -19.64
N ALA A 238 -12.08 1.13 -18.57
CA ALA A 238 -11.71 2.54 -18.67
C ALA A 238 -10.24 2.78 -19.05
N SER A 239 -9.31 1.97 -18.52
CA SER A 239 -7.86 2.19 -18.63
C SER A 239 -7.10 1.11 -19.41
N GLY A 240 -7.75 -0.01 -19.74
CA GLY A 240 -7.08 -1.18 -20.29
C GLY A 240 -6.30 -2.00 -19.24
N ASP A 241 -6.50 -1.74 -17.94
CA ASP A 241 -5.82 -2.47 -16.87
C ASP A 241 -6.21 -3.96 -16.83
N LYS A 242 -5.39 -4.80 -17.46
CA LYS A 242 -5.53 -6.26 -17.44
C LYS A 242 -4.92 -6.88 -16.19
N VAL A 243 -3.91 -6.23 -15.59
CA VAL A 243 -3.18 -6.74 -14.44
C VAL A 243 -4.08 -6.76 -13.21
N GLY A 244 -4.75 -5.65 -12.91
CA GLY A 244 -5.69 -5.55 -11.80
C GLY A 244 -6.89 -6.49 -11.95
N LEU A 245 -7.41 -6.63 -13.17
CA LEU A 245 -8.52 -7.54 -13.46
C LEU A 245 -8.13 -9.01 -13.29
N ALA A 246 -6.96 -9.42 -13.81
CA ALA A 246 -6.47 -10.78 -13.63
C ALA A 246 -6.27 -11.13 -12.15
N LEU A 247 -5.66 -10.24 -11.36
CA LEU A 247 -5.51 -10.44 -9.91
C LEU A 247 -6.86 -10.61 -9.19
N SER A 248 -7.86 -9.78 -9.50
CA SER A 248 -9.19 -9.92 -8.89
C SER A 248 -9.88 -11.25 -9.28
N LEU A 249 -9.64 -11.77 -10.49
CA LEU A 249 -10.12 -13.09 -10.89
C LEU A 249 -9.39 -14.23 -10.15
N VAL A 250 -8.08 -14.11 -9.90
CA VAL A 250 -7.33 -15.08 -9.09
C VAL A 250 -7.94 -15.19 -7.70
N HIS A 251 -8.14 -14.07 -7.00
CA HIS A 251 -8.72 -14.11 -5.66
C HIS A 251 -10.15 -14.68 -5.64
N LEU A 252 -10.98 -14.35 -6.65
CA LEU A 252 -12.31 -14.95 -6.74
C LEU A 252 -12.23 -16.46 -6.99
N ALA A 253 -11.34 -16.90 -7.90
CA ALA A 253 -11.16 -18.31 -8.20
C ALA A 253 -10.70 -19.09 -6.97
N ASP A 254 -9.71 -18.58 -6.22
CA ASP A 254 -9.21 -19.21 -5.00
C ASP A 254 -10.31 -19.38 -3.95
N VAL A 255 -11.15 -18.35 -3.73
CA VAL A 255 -12.27 -18.44 -2.79
C VAL A 255 -13.32 -19.45 -3.25
N VAL A 256 -13.72 -19.43 -4.52
CA VAL A 256 -14.70 -20.36 -5.07
C VAL A 256 -14.17 -21.79 -5.03
N ALA A 257 -12.87 -21.98 -5.28
CA ALA A 257 -12.23 -23.29 -5.35
C ALA A 257 -12.29 -24.08 -4.05
N ILE A 258 -12.37 -23.40 -2.91
CA ILE A 258 -12.43 -24.05 -1.58
C ILE A 258 -13.66 -24.96 -1.48
N GLN A 259 -14.79 -24.56 -2.05
CA GLN A 259 -16.03 -25.35 -2.02
C GLN A 259 -16.42 -25.92 -3.37
N ARG A 260 -16.04 -25.27 -4.47
CA ARG A 260 -16.54 -25.51 -5.82
C ARG A 260 -15.39 -25.40 -6.84
N PRO A 261 -14.39 -26.31 -6.79
CA PRO A 261 -13.22 -26.23 -7.68
C PRO A 261 -13.59 -26.33 -9.17
N VAL A 262 -14.63 -27.08 -9.52
CA VAL A 262 -15.15 -27.15 -10.89
C VAL A 262 -15.69 -25.79 -11.38
N ASP A 263 -16.37 -25.03 -10.51
CA ASP A 263 -16.87 -23.69 -10.86
C ASP A 263 -15.74 -22.65 -10.92
N ALA A 264 -14.66 -22.87 -10.17
CA ALA A 264 -13.50 -21.98 -10.11
C ALA A 264 -12.59 -22.08 -11.34
N GLU A 265 -12.48 -23.27 -11.95
CA GLU A 265 -11.62 -23.54 -13.11
C GLU A 265 -11.79 -22.52 -14.26
N PRO A 266 -13.00 -22.24 -14.78
CA PRO A 266 -13.18 -21.25 -15.84
C PRO A 266 -12.79 -19.83 -15.42
N ILE A 267 -12.91 -19.49 -14.12
CA ILE A 267 -12.51 -18.19 -13.57
C ILE A 267 -10.98 -18.07 -13.59
N ALA A 268 -10.28 -19.10 -13.11
CA ALA A 268 -8.82 -19.14 -13.10
C ALA A 268 -8.22 -19.18 -14.51
N ARG A 269 -8.84 -19.90 -15.46
CA ARG A 269 -8.43 -19.87 -16.87
C ARG A 269 -8.54 -18.46 -17.47
N ARG A 270 -9.66 -17.76 -17.22
CA ARG A 270 -9.82 -16.35 -17.63
C ARG A 270 -8.74 -15.44 -17.00
N ALA A 271 -8.35 -15.69 -15.75
CA ALA A 271 -7.29 -14.94 -15.09
C ALA A 271 -5.93 -15.12 -15.80
N VAL A 272 -5.59 -16.35 -16.19
CA VAL A 272 -4.37 -16.67 -16.95
C VAL A 272 -4.40 -15.96 -18.30
N ASP A 273 -5.49 -16.06 -19.07
CA ASP A 273 -5.60 -15.44 -20.40
C ASP A 273 -5.41 -13.92 -20.35
N LEU A 274 -6.00 -13.25 -19.35
CA LEU A 274 -5.84 -11.81 -19.16
C LEU A 274 -4.43 -11.44 -18.72
N ALA A 275 -3.83 -12.24 -17.82
CA ALA A 275 -2.46 -12.02 -17.38
C ALA A 275 -1.47 -12.16 -18.54
N GLU A 276 -1.65 -13.12 -19.46
CA GLU A 276 -0.80 -13.28 -20.65
C GLU A 276 -0.87 -12.07 -21.59
N GLN A 277 -2.04 -11.43 -21.66
CA GLN A 277 -2.31 -10.28 -22.54
C GLN A 277 -1.91 -8.93 -21.93
N ALA A 278 -1.33 -8.88 -20.73
CA ALA A 278 -0.96 -7.62 -20.09
C ALA A 278 0.32 -7.00 -20.70
N ASP A 279 0.30 -5.70 -20.97
CA ASP A 279 1.36 -5.01 -21.71
C ASP A 279 2.65 -4.81 -20.90
N GLN A 280 2.53 -4.70 -19.57
CA GLN A 280 3.66 -4.40 -18.69
C GLN A 280 4.43 -5.67 -18.33
N ALA A 281 5.50 -5.98 -19.08
CA ALA A 281 6.24 -7.24 -18.98
C ALA A 281 6.57 -7.71 -17.53
N ARG A 282 7.06 -6.81 -16.66
CA ARG A 282 7.39 -7.17 -15.27
C ARG A 282 6.15 -7.54 -14.45
N LEU A 283 5.08 -6.74 -14.52
CA LEU A 283 3.84 -7.02 -13.80
C LEU A 283 3.09 -8.21 -14.40
N ARG A 284 3.17 -8.37 -15.73
CA ARG A 284 2.64 -9.51 -16.48
C ARG A 284 3.19 -10.82 -15.93
N ASP A 285 4.51 -10.95 -15.86
CA ASP A 285 5.14 -12.22 -15.46
C ASP A 285 4.85 -12.56 -13.98
N MET A 286 4.75 -11.54 -13.12
CA MET A 286 4.36 -11.68 -11.71
C MET A 286 2.92 -12.19 -11.58
N VAL A 287 1.94 -11.50 -12.18
CA VAL A 287 0.52 -11.88 -12.07
C VAL A 287 0.23 -13.18 -12.81
N LEU A 288 0.90 -13.44 -13.93
CA LEU A 288 0.78 -14.71 -14.65
C LEU A 288 1.26 -15.89 -13.79
N ALA A 289 2.34 -15.71 -13.03
CA ALA A 289 2.80 -16.76 -12.12
C ALA A 289 1.76 -17.10 -11.05
N ASP A 290 1.07 -16.10 -10.50
CA ASP A 290 0.03 -16.30 -9.49
C ASP A 290 -1.23 -16.93 -10.08
N ALA A 291 -1.68 -16.47 -11.26
CA ALA A 291 -2.82 -17.06 -11.96
C ALA A 291 -2.56 -18.52 -12.36
N LEU A 292 -1.35 -18.85 -12.82
CA LEU A 292 -0.97 -20.23 -13.14
C LEU A 292 -0.89 -21.10 -11.88
N ALA A 293 -0.42 -20.57 -10.76
CA ALA A 293 -0.38 -21.31 -9.50
C ALA A 293 -1.80 -21.60 -8.97
N SER A 294 -2.69 -20.61 -9.01
CA SER A 294 -4.11 -20.77 -8.65
C SER A 294 -4.78 -21.81 -9.54
N LEU A 295 -4.63 -21.70 -10.87
CA LEU A 295 -5.18 -22.68 -11.81
C LEU A 295 -4.59 -24.08 -11.58
N ALA A 296 -3.29 -24.20 -11.29
CA ALA A 296 -2.67 -25.49 -10.97
C ALA A 296 -3.32 -26.16 -9.75
N HIS A 297 -3.53 -25.39 -8.66
CA HIS A 297 -4.22 -25.89 -7.47
C HIS A 297 -5.66 -26.33 -7.77
N ILE A 298 -6.37 -25.57 -8.60
CA ILE A 298 -7.73 -25.90 -9.00
C ILE A 298 -7.77 -27.15 -9.88
N CYS A 299 -6.87 -27.26 -10.88
CA CYS A 299 -6.71 -28.43 -11.73
C CYS A 299 -6.44 -29.70 -10.90
N ASP A 300 -5.56 -29.61 -9.90
CA ASP A 300 -5.28 -30.73 -9.00
C ASP A 300 -6.54 -31.13 -8.20
N ALA A 301 -7.28 -30.16 -7.68
CA ALA A 301 -8.52 -30.39 -6.94
C ALA A 301 -9.65 -31.02 -7.79
N VAL A 302 -9.65 -30.82 -9.10
CA VAL A 302 -10.60 -31.47 -10.04
C VAL A 302 -10.03 -32.74 -10.69
N GLY A 303 -8.84 -33.20 -10.29
CA GLY A 303 -8.21 -34.43 -10.77
C GLY A 303 -7.43 -34.33 -12.09
N GLN A 304 -7.17 -33.11 -12.58
CA GLN A 304 -6.35 -32.83 -13.77
C GLN A 304 -4.85 -32.72 -13.40
N THR A 305 -4.28 -33.78 -12.83
CA THR A 305 -2.94 -33.76 -12.20
C THR A 305 -1.79 -33.42 -13.16
N ASP A 306 -1.85 -33.87 -14.41
CA ASP A 306 -0.80 -33.61 -15.41
C ASP A 306 -0.78 -32.14 -15.82
N GLU A 307 -1.96 -31.54 -16.00
CA GLU A 307 -2.09 -30.12 -16.29
C GLU A 307 -1.64 -29.29 -15.09
N ALA A 308 -2.07 -29.67 -13.87
CA ALA A 308 -1.64 -29.03 -12.64
C ALA A 308 -0.10 -29.00 -12.49
N ALA A 309 0.57 -30.12 -12.75
CA ALA A 309 2.03 -30.21 -12.68
C ALA A 309 2.71 -29.29 -13.71
N SER A 310 2.20 -29.24 -14.94
CA SER A 310 2.71 -28.37 -16.01
C SER A 310 2.55 -26.88 -15.65
N LEU A 311 1.37 -26.49 -15.18
CA LEU A 311 1.06 -25.12 -14.76
C LEU A 311 1.92 -24.68 -13.57
N ALA A 312 2.07 -25.54 -12.55
CA ALA A 312 2.91 -25.29 -11.39
C ALA A 312 4.39 -25.10 -11.78
N ALA A 313 4.90 -25.93 -12.69
CA ALA A 313 6.27 -25.80 -13.20
C ALA A 313 6.47 -24.46 -13.95
N ARG A 314 5.49 -24.04 -14.75
CA ARG A 314 5.52 -22.75 -15.46
C ARG A 314 5.48 -21.58 -14.48
N ALA A 315 4.60 -21.61 -13.48
CA ALA A 315 4.54 -20.60 -12.42
C ALA A 315 5.89 -20.46 -11.67
N ALA A 316 6.50 -21.58 -11.29
CA ALA A 316 7.80 -21.59 -10.61
C ALA A 316 8.93 -21.04 -11.49
N SER A 317 8.90 -21.32 -12.79
CA SER A 317 9.86 -20.76 -13.75
C SER A 317 9.76 -19.23 -13.83
N LEU A 318 8.54 -18.69 -13.94
CA LEU A 318 8.30 -17.24 -13.97
C LEU A 318 8.77 -16.56 -12.67
N ARG A 319 8.43 -17.12 -11.50
CA ARG A 319 8.90 -16.58 -10.20
C ARG A 319 10.42 -16.53 -10.08
N LYS A 320 11.13 -17.52 -10.65
CA LYS A 320 12.62 -17.52 -10.69
C LYS A 320 13.18 -16.43 -11.61
N GLN A 321 12.47 -16.07 -12.66
CA GLN A 321 12.89 -15.02 -13.59
C GLN A 321 12.65 -13.62 -13.01
N THR A 322 11.55 -13.42 -12.28
CA THR A 322 11.22 -12.13 -11.66
C THR A 322 12.02 -11.82 -10.38
N ALA A 323 12.59 -12.84 -9.73
CA ALA A 323 13.47 -12.69 -8.56
C ALA A 323 14.93 -12.28 -8.89
N ARG A 324 15.28 -12.15 -10.16
CA ARG A 324 16.61 -11.73 -10.66
C ARG A 324 16.59 -10.28 -11.15
#